data_AF-A0A158A892-F1
#
_entry.id   AF-A0A158A892-F1
#
_cell.length_a   1.000
_cell.length_b   1.000
_cell.length_c   1.000
_cell.angle_alpha   90.00
_cell.angle_beta   90.00
_cell.angle_gamma   90.00
#
_symmetry.space_group_name_H-M   'P 1'
#
loop_
_entity.id
_entity.type
_entity.pdbx_description
1 polymer ?
#
loop_
_entity_poly.entity_id
_entity_poly.type
_entity_poly.pdbx_seq_one_letter_code
_entity_poly.pdbx_strand_id
1 'polypeptide(L)'
;MNRRQFLSIAGAFAGCAGSISDACAIAHSDTSSSIRSLVLVDLEGGNDALNTVIPIADARYRVLRPHLAISRDRALMLDERTALHPSLLPLMSAWRARDLAIVQGVGYDAPNRSHFRSRQIWDTASHADEYRADGWLDRVNEFHASSVTVSRITLHGFDTHENQLDRHAARLAGLASQLASLRASLIASGAWSRTLVMTRSEFGRTARENAAGGTDHGAAAAHFMMGGRVRGGLFGMPPQLDRLDADGGLPVGVDFRRLYATVLDACGQVDSSSILGARFEPLRILRV
;
A
#
# COMPACT_ATOMS: atom_id res chain seq x y z
N MET A 1 5.02 -11.99 -18.74
CA MET A 1 3.78 -12.56 -18.15
C MET A 1 3.27 -13.74 -18.98
N ASN A 2 2.89 -14.87 -18.36
CA ASN A 2 2.17 -15.93 -19.10
C ASN A 2 0.66 -15.66 -19.09
N ARG A 3 -0.09 -16.17 -20.08
CA ARG A 3 -1.55 -15.96 -20.21
C ARG A 3 -2.31 -16.31 -18.93
N ARG A 4 -1.88 -17.35 -18.21
CA ARG A 4 -2.52 -17.80 -16.97
C ARG A 4 -2.39 -16.76 -15.85
N GLN A 5 -1.21 -16.18 -15.66
CA GLN A 5 -0.97 -15.11 -14.68
C GLN A 5 -1.77 -13.85 -15.00
N PHE A 6 -1.80 -13.44 -16.29
CA PHE A 6 -2.60 -12.31 -16.71
C PHE A 6 -4.09 -12.53 -16.41
N LEU A 7 -4.62 -13.72 -16.74
CA LEU A 7 -6.00 -14.07 -16.46
C LEU A 7 -6.30 -14.16 -14.96
N SER A 8 -5.35 -14.59 -14.13
CA SER A 8 -5.49 -14.59 -12.68
C SER A 8 -5.57 -13.16 -12.12
N ILE A 9 -4.73 -12.24 -12.60
CA ILE A 9 -4.77 -10.83 -12.20
C ILE A 9 -6.05 -10.19 -12.73
N ALA A 10 -6.31 -10.26 -14.04
CA ALA A 10 -7.51 -9.66 -14.64
C ALA A 10 -8.81 -10.22 -14.03
N GLY A 11 -8.86 -11.53 -13.77
CA GLY A 11 -10.02 -12.18 -13.16
C GLY A 11 -10.27 -11.78 -11.70
N ALA A 12 -9.22 -11.58 -10.90
CA ALA A 12 -9.36 -11.14 -9.51
C ALA A 12 -9.95 -9.73 -9.37
N PHE A 13 -9.86 -8.92 -10.42
CA PHE A 13 -10.32 -7.52 -10.46
C PHE A 13 -11.47 -7.28 -11.45
N ALA A 14 -11.98 -8.32 -12.10
CA ALA A 14 -13.10 -8.24 -13.03
C ALA A 14 -14.39 -7.81 -12.29
N GLY A 15 -14.97 -6.67 -12.66
CA GLY A 15 -16.21 -6.14 -12.07
C GLY A 15 -16.03 -5.01 -11.05
N CYS A 16 -14.84 -4.46 -10.90
CA CYS A 16 -14.59 -3.33 -10.00
C CYS A 16 -14.80 -1.98 -10.70
N ALA A 17 -15.17 -0.96 -9.92
CA ALA A 17 -15.13 0.45 -10.35
C ALA A 17 -13.68 0.97 -10.37
N GLY A 18 -12.75 0.20 -10.93
CA GLY A 18 -11.33 0.49 -11.01
C GLY A 18 -10.80 0.15 -12.39
N SER A 19 -9.84 0.92 -12.89
CA SER A 19 -9.20 0.64 -14.18
C SER A 19 -7.92 -0.17 -13.97
N ILE A 20 -7.71 -1.18 -14.82
CA ILE A 20 -6.42 -1.84 -14.98
C ILE A 20 -5.72 -1.09 -16.12
N SER A 21 -4.59 -0.44 -15.84
CA SER A 21 -3.75 0.17 -16.88
C SER A 21 -2.46 -0.63 -17.08
N ASP A 22 -2.08 -0.76 -18.35
CA ASP A 22 -0.91 -1.40 -18.95
C ASP A 22 -0.09 -2.38 -18.09
N ALA A 23 -0.19 -3.66 -18.45
CA ALA A 23 0.79 -4.66 -18.04
C ALA A 23 2.03 -4.55 -18.95
N CYS A 24 3.07 -3.85 -18.50
CA CYS A 24 4.34 -3.88 -19.21
C CYS A 24 5.00 -5.25 -18.95
N ALA A 25 5.19 -6.06 -20.01
CA ALA A 25 5.78 -7.39 -19.90
C ALA A 25 6.90 -7.55 -20.93
N ILE A 26 8.13 -7.68 -20.46
CA ILE A 26 9.24 -8.23 -21.24
C ILE A 26 9.54 -9.63 -20.70
N ALA A 27 9.72 -10.59 -21.60
CA ALA A 27 9.99 -11.98 -21.28
C ALA A 27 11.49 -12.26 -21.41
N HIS A 28 12.09 -12.94 -20.43
CA HIS A 28 13.14 -13.93 -20.65
C HIS A 28 13.30 -14.88 -19.44
N SER A 29 13.82 -16.07 -19.75
CA SER A 29 14.14 -17.18 -18.86
C SER A 29 15.42 -16.90 -18.10
N ASP A 30 15.35 -16.85 -16.77
CA ASP A 30 16.50 -17.21 -15.95
C ASP A 30 16.09 -17.67 -14.55
N THR A 31 16.79 -18.68 -14.05
CA THR A 31 16.52 -19.46 -12.82
C THR A 31 17.03 -18.78 -11.54
N SER A 32 16.82 -17.47 -11.40
CA SER A 32 17.18 -16.71 -10.20
C SER A 32 15.98 -16.46 -9.28
N SER A 33 16.25 -16.43 -7.98
CA SER A 33 15.36 -16.30 -6.82
C SER A 33 14.64 -14.95 -6.65
N SER A 34 14.61 -14.10 -7.68
CA SER A 34 14.08 -12.74 -7.62
C SER A 34 12.57 -12.64 -7.88
N ILE A 35 11.97 -11.51 -7.46
CA ILE A 35 10.60 -11.14 -7.82
C ILE A 35 10.54 -10.86 -9.33
N ARG A 36 9.51 -11.39 -10.01
CA ARG A 36 9.32 -11.27 -11.47
C ARG A 36 7.99 -10.63 -11.86
N SER A 37 7.13 -10.38 -10.88
CA SER A 37 5.85 -9.71 -11.07
C SER A 37 5.59 -8.76 -9.92
N LEU A 38 5.30 -7.51 -10.23
CA LEU A 38 4.87 -6.48 -9.29
C LEU A 38 3.42 -6.12 -9.59
N VAL A 39 2.56 -6.18 -8.58
CA VAL A 39 1.19 -5.67 -8.66
C VAL A 39 1.11 -4.42 -7.78
N LEU A 40 0.93 -3.26 -8.40
CA LEU A 40 0.72 -1.98 -7.73
C LEU A 40 -0.78 -1.72 -7.61
N VAL A 41 -1.25 -1.52 -6.38
CA VAL A 41 -2.66 -1.24 -6.09
C VAL A 41 -2.79 0.17 -5.52
N ASP A 42 -3.23 1.10 -6.33
CA ASP A 42 -3.40 2.51 -5.97
C ASP A 42 -4.75 2.71 -5.28
N LEU A 43 -4.71 3.18 -4.04
CA LEU A 43 -5.87 3.54 -3.22
C LEU A 43 -6.09 5.05 -3.34
N GLU A 44 -6.83 5.46 -4.37
CA GLU A 44 -7.03 6.86 -4.72
C GLU A 44 -7.98 7.54 -3.76
N GLY A 45 -7.51 8.64 -3.18
CA GLY A 45 -8.24 9.44 -2.21
C GLY A 45 -7.57 9.54 -0.84
N GLY A 46 -6.44 8.90 -0.56
CA GLY A 46 -5.80 8.98 0.76
C GLY A 46 -6.44 8.05 1.80
N ASN A 47 -5.88 6.85 1.93
CA ASN A 47 -6.42 5.79 2.78
C ASN A 47 -6.23 6.13 4.27
N ASP A 48 -7.31 6.04 5.05
CA ASP A 48 -7.24 6.31 6.49
C ASP A 48 -6.43 5.21 7.22
N ALA A 49 -5.28 5.58 7.76
CA ALA A 49 -4.43 4.69 8.54
C ALA A 49 -5.13 4.16 9.80
N LEU A 50 -5.86 5.01 10.53
CA LEU A 50 -6.41 4.68 11.85
C LEU A 50 -7.68 3.84 11.79
N ASN A 51 -8.38 3.87 10.65
CA ASN A 51 -9.46 2.94 10.34
C ASN A 51 -9.03 1.79 9.41
N THR A 52 -7.75 1.69 9.00
CA THR A 52 -7.20 0.51 8.32
C THR A 52 -6.43 -0.37 9.30
N VAL A 53 -5.47 0.22 10.02
CA VAL A 53 -4.59 -0.38 11.03
C VAL A 53 -4.78 0.37 12.34
N ILE A 54 -5.62 -0.20 13.20
CA ILE A 54 -6.19 0.45 14.37
C ILE A 54 -5.22 0.34 15.56
N PRO A 55 -4.79 1.46 16.16
CA PRO A 55 -4.02 1.45 17.41
C PRO A 55 -4.95 1.19 18.61
N ILE A 56 -5.51 -0.02 18.68
CA ILE A 56 -6.66 -0.36 19.53
C ILE A 56 -6.43 -0.20 21.03
N ALA A 57 -5.16 -0.28 21.48
CA ALA A 57 -4.76 -0.05 22.87
C ALA A 57 -4.54 1.43 23.23
N ASP A 58 -4.48 2.34 22.24
CA ASP A 58 -4.32 3.77 22.50
C ASP A 58 -5.68 4.40 22.80
N ALA A 59 -5.90 4.84 24.04
CA ALA A 59 -7.16 5.45 24.45
C ALA A 59 -7.51 6.71 23.63
N ARG A 60 -6.50 7.42 23.10
CA ARG A 60 -6.69 8.65 22.31
C ARG A 60 -7.35 8.36 20.97
N TYR A 61 -7.26 7.13 20.44
CA TYR A 61 -7.99 6.73 19.24
C TYR A 61 -9.49 6.97 19.36
N ARG A 62 -10.11 6.57 20.48
CA ARG A 62 -11.55 6.77 20.71
C ARG A 62 -11.92 8.23 20.93
N VAL A 63 -11.03 8.99 21.57
CA VAL A 63 -11.22 10.44 21.79
C VAL A 63 -11.14 11.23 20.48
N LEU A 64 -10.27 10.80 19.57
CA LEU A 64 -10.10 11.42 18.26
C LEU A 64 -11.16 10.96 17.25
N ARG A 65 -11.73 9.76 17.44
CA ARG A 65 -12.73 9.14 16.57
C ARG A 65 -14.05 8.77 17.30
N PRO A 66 -14.79 9.74 17.88
CA PRO A 66 -16.04 9.45 18.59
C PRO A 66 -17.03 8.57 17.82
N HIS A 67 -17.15 8.74 16.51
CA HIS A 67 -18.10 7.99 15.67
C HIS A 67 -17.41 6.96 14.75
N LEU A 68 -16.14 7.18 14.41
CA LEU A 68 -15.37 6.31 13.52
C LEU A 68 -14.60 5.21 14.25
N ALA A 69 -14.47 5.26 15.58
CA ALA A 69 -13.69 4.27 16.33
C ALA A 69 -14.28 2.86 16.25
N ILE A 70 -13.42 1.89 15.93
CA ILE A 70 -13.79 0.47 15.95
C ILE A 70 -13.49 -0.12 17.32
N SER A 71 -14.48 -0.84 17.85
CA SER A 71 -14.39 -1.49 19.15
C SER A 71 -13.54 -2.76 19.09
N ARG A 72 -12.92 -3.13 20.21
CA ARG A 72 -11.94 -4.24 20.26
C ARG A 72 -12.56 -5.59 19.90
N ASP A 73 -13.83 -5.79 20.26
CA ASP A 73 -14.64 -6.97 19.95
C ASP A 73 -14.97 -7.12 18.45
N ARG A 74 -14.99 -6.01 17.70
CA ARG A 74 -15.20 -6.01 16.24
C ARG A 74 -13.91 -6.01 15.45
N ALA A 75 -12.81 -5.54 16.04
CA ALA A 75 -11.53 -5.43 15.36
C ALA A 75 -10.84 -6.78 15.18
N LEU A 76 -10.06 -6.92 14.10
CA LEU A 76 -9.26 -8.11 13.85
C LEU A 76 -7.90 -7.96 14.52
N MET A 77 -7.75 -8.51 15.73
CA MET A 77 -6.53 -8.36 16.53
C MET A 77 -5.31 -8.95 15.80
N LEU A 78 -4.25 -8.15 15.66
CA LEU A 78 -2.95 -8.60 15.14
C LEU A 78 -1.98 -8.93 16.29
N ASP A 79 -2.02 -8.11 17.33
CA ASP A 79 -1.35 -8.30 18.61
C ASP A 79 -2.18 -7.61 19.73
N GLU A 80 -1.60 -7.38 20.91
CA GLU A 80 -2.31 -6.74 22.03
C GLU A 80 -2.68 -5.27 21.78
N ARG A 81 -1.93 -4.59 20.92
CA ARG A 81 -1.92 -3.13 20.71
C ARG A 81 -2.50 -2.69 19.37
N THR A 82 -2.42 -3.55 18.36
CA THR A 82 -2.77 -3.25 16.97
C THR A 82 -3.80 -4.25 16.44
N ALA A 83 -4.77 -3.73 15.69
CA ALA A 83 -5.80 -4.52 15.03
C ALA A 83 -6.04 -4.02 13.59
N LEU A 84 -6.71 -4.82 12.77
CA LEU A 84 -7.22 -4.39 11.46
C LEU A 84 -8.72 -4.11 11.51
N HIS A 85 -9.18 -3.28 10.58
CA HIS A 85 -10.60 -3.10 10.30
C HIS A 85 -11.31 -4.45 10.02
N PRO A 86 -12.54 -4.70 10.51
CA PRO A 86 -13.27 -5.94 10.28
C PRO A 86 -13.42 -6.33 8.81
N SER A 87 -13.65 -5.35 7.93
CA SER A 87 -13.69 -5.56 6.46
C SER A 87 -12.44 -6.20 5.87
N LEU A 88 -11.29 -6.17 6.56
CA LEU A 88 -10.05 -6.79 6.12
C LEU A 88 -9.95 -8.29 6.48
N LEU A 89 -11.03 -8.90 6.98
CA LEU A 89 -11.07 -10.32 7.36
C LEU A 89 -10.49 -11.27 6.30
N PRO A 90 -10.76 -11.10 4.98
CA PRO A 90 -10.15 -11.96 3.95
C PRO A 90 -8.61 -12.02 3.98
N LEU A 91 -7.95 -10.94 4.43
CA LEU A 91 -6.49 -10.86 4.51
C LEU A 91 -5.90 -11.61 5.71
N MET A 92 -6.72 -12.04 6.68
CA MET A 92 -6.23 -12.75 7.86
C MET A 92 -5.58 -14.10 7.53
N SER A 93 -5.96 -14.72 6.40
CA SER A 93 -5.29 -15.92 5.88
C SER A 93 -3.83 -15.64 5.51
N ALA A 94 -3.57 -14.51 4.84
CA ALA A 94 -2.23 -14.07 4.45
C ALA A 94 -1.39 -13.63 5.66
N TRP A 95 -2.03 -12.90 6.60
CA TRP A 95 -1.41 -12.54 7.87
C TRP A 95 -0.89 -13.76 8.63
N ARG A 96 -1.75 -14.77 8.82
CA ARG A 96 -1.41 -16.02 9.51
C ARG A 96 -0.35 -16.84 8.76
N ALA A 97 -0.39 -16.84 7.42
CA ALA A 97 0.62 -17.47 6.57
C ALA A 97 1.96 -16.73 6.52
N ARG A 98 2.07 -15.55 7.18
CA ARG A 98 3.26 -14.71 7.23
C ARG A 98 3.72 -14.24 5.85
N ASP A 99 2.79 -14.05 4.91
CA ASP A 99 3.04 -13.51 3.57
C ASP A 99 2.33 -12.17 3.32
N LEU A 100 1.86 -11.52 4.39
CA LEU A 100 1.40 -10.13 4.44
C LEU A 100 2.23 -9.34 5.46
N ALA A 101 2.89 -8.30 4.98
CA ALA A 101 3.54 -7.26 5.78
C ALA A 101 2.72 -5.96 5.71
N ILE A 102 2.60 -5.28 6.84
CA ILE A 102 1.90 -4.00 6.98
C ILE A 102 2.94 -2.96 7.38
N VAL A 103 3.12 -1.93 6.54
CA VAL A 103 4.04 -0.83 6.81
C VAL A 103 3.24 0.38 7.25
N GLN A 104 3.48 0.85 8.47
CA GLN A 104 2.77 1.97 9.09
C GLN A 104 3.58 3.26 9.02
N GLY A 105 2.88 4.40 8.98
CA GLY A 105 3.50 5.72 9.03
C GLY A 105 4.19 6.10 7.72
N VAL A 106 3.69 5.61 6.58
CA VAL A 106 4.29 5.85 5.27
C VAL A 106 3.77 7.16 4.68
N GLY A 107 4.68 8.03 4.26
CA GLY A 107 4.36 9.30 3.62
C GLY A 107 5.61 9.97 3.06
N TYR A 108 5.57 11.29 2.92
CA TYR A 108 6.69 12.12 2.51
C TYR A 108 6.63 13.48 3.21
N ASP A 109 7.76 14.17 3.30
CA ASP A 109 7.86 15.48 3.93
C ASP A 109 7.15 16.57 3.10
N ALA A 110 6.57 17.56 3.80
CA ALA A 110 5.85 18.68 3.19
C ALA A 110 4.71 18.26 2.22
N PRO A 111 3.70 17.49 2.70
CA PRO A 111 2.55 17.11 1.87
C PRO A 111 1.77 18.34 1.40
N ASN A 112 1.56 18.44 0.08
CA ASN A 112 0.91 19.59 -0.56
C ASN A 112 -0.63 19.49 -0.63
N ARG A 113 -1.21 18.43 -0.04
CA ARG A 113 -2.67 18.13 0.04
C ARG A 113 -3.44 18.12 -1.28
N SER A 114 -2.76 18.24 -2.42
CA SER A 114 -3.36 18.14 -3.75
C SER A 114 -3.28 16.69 -4.21
N HIS A 115 -4.42 16.08 -4.54
CA HIS A 115 -4.45 14.74 -5.14
C HIS A 115 -3.59 14.68 -6.39
N PHE A 116 -3.74 15.66 -7.28
CA PHE A 116 -2.98 15.71 -8.53
C PHE A 116 -1.48 15.71 -8.27
N ARG A 117 -1.02 16.62 -7.41
CA ARG A 117 0.41 16.75 -7.14
C ARG A 117 0.95 15.56 -6.33
N SER A 118 0.19 15.05 -5.37
CA SER A 118 0.58 13.89 -4.57
C SER A 118 0.71 12.64 -5.44
N ARG A 119 -0.19 12.42 -6.41
CA ARG A 119 -0.01 11.34 -7.40
C ARG A 119 1.27 11.48 -8.19
N GLN A 120 1.56 12.69 -8.68
CA GLN A 120 2.80 12.93 -9.40
C GLN A 120 4.03 12.60 -8.53
N ILE A 121 4.04 12.99 -7.26
CA ILE A 121 5.14 12.66 -6.33
C ILE A 121 5.30 11.14 -6.19
N TRP A 122 4.19 10.42 -5.96
CA TRP A 122 4.23 8.97 -5.85
C TRP A 122 4.63 8.28 -7.17
N ASP A 123 4.14 8.73 -8.32
CA ASP A 123 4.44 8.12 -9.62
C ASP A 123 5.85 8.42 -10.12
N THR A 124 6.39 9.58 -9.77
CA THR A 124 7.75 9.99 -10.17
C THR A 124 8.80 9.71 -9.10
N ALA A 125 8.39 9.34 -7.89
CA ALA A 125 9.23 9.21 -6.70
C ALA A 125 10.00 10.51 -6.33
N SER A 126 9.52 11.68 -6.75
CA SER A 126 10.21 12.96 -6.55
C SER A 126 10.17 13.47 -5.11
N HIS A 127 10.92 14.53 -4.84
CA HIS A 127 10.65 15.40 -3.69
C HIS A 127 9.39 16.24 -3.90
N ALA A 128 8.84 16.83 -2.83
CA ALA A 128 7.58 17.58 -2.90
C ALA A 128 7.71 18.85 -3.76
N ASP A 129 8.89 19.46 -3.77
CA ASP A 129 9.29 20.65 -4.52
C ASP A 129 9.85 20.34 -5.93
N GLU A 130 10.02 19.07 -6.28
CA GLU A 130 10.58 18.64 -7.56
C GLU A 130 9.50 18.17 -8.54
N TYR A 131 9.43 18.75 -9.73
CA TYR A 131 8.48 18.37 -10.77
C TYR A 131 9.18 17.56 -11.86
N ARG A 132 8.72 16.33 -12.05
CA ARG A 132 9.26 15.40 -13.05
C ARG A 132 8.17 14.99 -14.04
N ALA A 133 8.57 14.75 -15.28
CA ALA A 133 7.67 14.23 -16.32
C ALA A 133 7.71 12.70 -16.40
N ASP A 134 8.83 12.09 -15.99
CA ASP A 134 9.12 10.67 -16.05
C ASP A 134 8.80 9.96 -14.72
N GLY A 135 8.05 8.86 -14.81
CA GLY A 135 7.76 7.99 -13.68
C GLY A 135 8.99 7.17 -13.25
N TRP A 136 9.00 6.72 -12.00
CA TRP A 136 10.09 5.82 -11.54
C TRP A 136 10.11 4.50 -12.30
N LEU A 137 8.94 4.01 -12.72
CA LEU A 137 8.82 2.84 -13.58
C LEU A 137 9.29 3.09 -15.01
N ASP A 138 9.09 4.30 -15.54
CA ASP A 138 9.60 4.68 -16.87
C ASP A 138 11.13 4.62 -16.87
N ARG A 139 11.76 5.19 -15.82
CA ARG A 139 13.21 5.09 -15.62
C ARG A 139 13.68 3.64 -15.50
N VAL A 140 12.97 2.77 -14.78
CA VAL A 140 13.34 1.34 -14.71
C VAL A 140 13.39 0.70 -16.10
N ASN A 141 12.45 1.05 -16.97
CA ASN A 141 12.39 0.52 -18.35
C ASN A 141 13.48 1.11 -19.26
N GLU A 142 13.95 2.34 -18.99
CA GLU A 142 15.05 2.95 -19.72
C GLU A 142 16.41 2.31 -19.38
N PHE A 143 16.65 1.99 -18.11
CA PHE A 143 17.92 1.40 -17.66
C PHE A 143 18.07 -0.08 -18.07
N HIS A 144 16.96 -0.83 -18.18
CA HIS A 144 16.97 -2.23 -18.59
C HIS A 144 15.67 -2.61 -19.29
N ALA A 145 15.75 -3.52 -20.27
CA ALA A 145 14.61 -4.35 -20.67
C ALA A 145 14.21 -5.25 -19.49
N SER A 146 13.48 -4.68 -18.52
CA SER A 146 13.26 -5.29 -17.20
C SER A 146 12.48 -6.61 -17.36
N SER A 147 12.95 -7.68 -16.71
CA SER A 147 12.28 -8.99 -16.77
C SER A 147 11.08 -9.08 -15.80
N VAL A 148 10.72 -7.95 -15.20
CA VAL A 148 9.66 -7.80 -14.19
C VAL A 148 8.41 -7.31 -14.88
N THR A 149 7.34 -8.10 -14.80
CA THR A 149 6.02 -7.63 -15.24
C THR A 149 5.41 -6.72 -14.17
N VAL A 150 5.11 -5.49 -14.51
CA VAL A 150 4.38 -4.57 -13.61
C VAL A 150 2.93 -4.50 -14.05
N SER A 151 2.00 -4.64 -13.11
CA SER A 151 0.56 -4.45 -13.32
C SER A 151 0.05 -3.42 -12.34
N ARG A 152 -0.58 -2.35 -12.83
CA ARG A 152 -1.14 -1.29 -12.00
C ARG A 152 -2.65 -1.36 -11.99
N ILE A 153 -3.20 -1.25 -10.79
CA ILE A 153 -4.62 -1.36 -10.50
C ILE A 153 -5.01 -0.16 -9.66
N THR A 154 -6.02 0.59 -10.08
CA THR A 154 -6.50 1.74 -9.33
C THR A 154 -7.86 1.44 -8.71
N LEU A 155 -7.96 1.63 -7.39
CA LEU A 155 -9.20 1.55 -6.62
C LEU A 155 -9.59 2.95 -6.16
N HIS A 156 -10.74 3.43 -6.64
CA HIS A 156 -11.23 4.77 -6.32
C HIS A 156 -12.11 4.79 -5.06
N GLY A 157 -12.29 5.98 -4.50
CA GLY A 157 -13.26 6.25 -3.44
C GLY A 157 -12.73 6.07 -2.02
N PHE A 158 -11.40 6.13 -1.84
CA PHE A 158 -10.80 6.33 -0.53
C PHE A 158 -10.86 7.81 -0.10
N ASP A 159 -11.45 8.69 -0.93
CA ASP A 159 -11.59 10.11 -0.63
C ASP A 159 -12.74 10.40 0.37
N THR A 160 -12.65 9.89 1.60
CA THR A 160 -13.78 9.86 2.54
C THR A 160 -13.81 11.06 3.49
N HIS A 161 -14.25 12.21 2.98
CA HIS A 161 -14.49 13.43 3.79
C HIS A 161 -15.80 13.41 4.58
N GLU A 162 -16.71 12.50 4.25
CA GLU A 162 -18.02 12.34 4.88
C GLU A 162 -18.43 10.85 4.84
N ASN A 163 -19.36 10.47 5.72
CA ASN A 163 -19.89 9.09 5.83
C ASN A 163 -18.80 8.01 5.74
N GLN A 164 -17.68 8.24 6.42
CA GLN A 164 -16.50 7.41 6.26
C GLN A 164 -16.72 5.99 6.79
N LEU A 165 -17.50 5.85 7.87
CA LEU A 165 -17.77 4.55 8.50
C LEU A 165 -18.22 3.51 7.46
N ASP A 166 -19.19 3.85 6.63
CA ASP A 166 -19.72 2.94 5.62
C ASP A 166 -18.87 2.94 4.35
N ARG A 167 -18.48 4.13 3.86
CA ARG A 167 -17.75 4.26 2.58
C ARG A 167 -16.39 3.57 2.64
N HIS A 168 -15.60 3.85 3.68
CA HIS A 168 -14.27 3.27 3.85
C HIS A 168 -14.35 1.77 4.13
N ALA A 169 -15.29 1.33 4.98
CA ALA A 169 -15.52 -0.09 5.24
C ALA A 169 -15.82 -0.88 3.96
N ALA A 170 -16.63 -0.32 3.05
CA ALA A 170 -16.93 -0.92 1.75
C ALA A 170 -15.69 -0.98 0.84
N ARG A 171 -14.87 0.08 0.80
CA ARG A 171 -13.61 0.09 0.04
C ARG A 171 -12.62 -0.96 0.56
N LEU A 172 -12.46 -1.05 1.88
CA LEU A 172 -11.59 -2.04 2.51
C LEU A 172 -12.08 -3.47 2.27
N ALA A 173 -13.40 -3.70 2.27
CA ALA A 173 -13.96 -5.02 1.95
C ALA A 173 -13.65 -5.43 0.51
N GLY A 174 -13.81 -4.50 -0.43
CA GLY A 174 -13.44 -4.70 -1.84
C GLY A 174 -11.95 -5.02 -1.99
N LEU A 175 -11.08 -4.18 -1.42
CA LEU A 175 -9.62 -4.37 -1.43
C LEU A 175 -9.24 -5.74 -0.87
N ALA A 176 -9.76 -6.11 0.31
CA ALA A 176 -9.42 -7.36 0.96
C ALA A 176 -9.85 -8.58 0.15
N SER A 177 -11.07 -8.56 -0.40
CA SER A 177 -11.59 -9.65 -1.24
C SER A 177 -10.73 -9.85 -2.49
N GLN A 178 -10.39 -8.75 -3.18
CA GLN A 178 -9.60 -8.79 -4.42
C GLN A 178 -8.17 -9.28 -4.16
N LEU A 179 -7.51 -8.76 -3.12
CA LEU A 179 -6.17 -9.20 -2.72
C LEU A 179 -6.15 -10.68 -2.28
N ALA A 180 -7.17 -11.14 -1.54
CA ALA A 180 -7.29 -12.54 -1.15
C ALA A 180 -7.50 -13.46 -2.36
N SER A 181 -8.37 -13.07 -3.31
CA SER A 181 -8.61 -13.79 -4.57
C SER A 181 -7.38 -13.85 -5.45
N LEU A 182 -6.67 -12.73 -5.60
CA LEU A 182 -5.40 -12.65 -6.31
C LEU A 182 -4.37 -13.59 -5.69
N ARG A 183 -4.19 -13.54 -4.37
CA ARG A 183 -3.29 -14.43 -3.64
C ARG A 183 -3.63 -15.90 -3.89
N ALA A 184 -4.89 -16.29 -3.76
CA ALA A 184 -5.32 -17.68 -3.98
C ALA A 184 -5.01 -18.15 -5.42
N SER A 185 -5.31 -17.32 -6.42
CA SER A 185 -5.06 -17.62 -7.83
C SER A 185 -3.57 -17.73 -8.16
N LEU A 186 -2.74 -16.86 -7.57
CA LEU A 186 -1.28 -16.90 -7.74
C LEU A 186 -0.65 -18.10 -7.03
N ILE A 187 -1.20 -18.54 -5.90
CA ILE A 187 -0.77 -19.78 -5.23
C ILE A 187 -1.11 -20.98 -6.13
N ALA A 188 -2.36 -21.08 -6.60
CA ALA A 188 -2.81 -22.18 -7.45
C ALA A 188 -2.03 -22.30 -8.77
N SER A 189 -1.56 -21.17 -9.32
CA SER A 189 -0.74 -21.15 -10.53
C SER A 189 0.78 -21.29 -10.28
N GLY A 190 1.23 -21.40 -9.02
CA GLY A 190 2.65 -21.45 -8.67
C GLY A 190 3.39 -20.13 -8.96
N ALA A 191 2.68 -19.01 -9.00
CA ALA A 191 3.22 -17.68 -9.25
C ALA A 191 3.47 -16.88 -7.97
N TRP A 192 2.88 -17.24 -6.84
CA TRP A 192 2.94 -16.45 -5.60
C TRP A 192 4.37 -16.20 -5.07
N SER A 193 5.28 -17.17 -5.22
CA SER A 193 6.68 -17.04 -4.76
C SER A 193 7.50 -15.99 -5.53
N ARG A 194 7.01 -15.54 -6.68
CA ARG A 194 7.68 -14.58 -7.59
C ARG A 194 6.84 -13.33 -7.83
N THR A 195 5.74 -13.15 -7.10
CA THR A 195 4.90 -11.96 -7.16
C THR A 195 5.03 -11.17 -5.86
N LEU A 196 5.20 -9.86 -6.01
CA LEU A 196 5.09 -8.88 -4.94
C LEU A 196 3.87 -8.00 -5.24
N VAL A 197 2.99 -7.85 -4.26
CA VAL A 197 1.85 -6.94 -4.30
C VAL A 197 2.11 -5.81 -3.33
N MET A 198 1.89 -4.57 -3.76
CA MET A 198 2.07 -3.37 -2.94
C MET A 198 0.88 -2.44 -3.12
N THR A 199 0.26 -2.03 -2.01
CA THR A 199 -0.71 -0.93 -2.06
C THR A 199 0.01 0.42 -2.01
N ARG A 200 -0.55 1.46 -2.62
CA ARG A 200 -0.10 2.86 -2.52
C ARG A 200 -1.28 3.75 -2.18
N SER A 201 -1.02 4.88 -1.54
CA SER A 201 -2.02 5.93 -1.34
C SER A 201 -1.34 7.27 -1.36
N GLU A 202 -1.96 8.25 -2.00
CA GLU A 202 -1.39 9.58 -2.28
C GLU A 202 -0.91 10.30 -1.01
N PHE A 203 -1.65 10.11 0.07
CA PHE A 203 -1.39 10.68 1.39
C PHE A 203 -2.22 9.95 2.46
N GLY A 204 -2.13 10.39 3.71
CA GLY A 204 -2.89 9.87 4.84
C GLY A 204 -4.15 10.65 5.15
N ARG A 205 -4.71 10.41 6.33
CA ARG A 205 -5.88 11.13 6.87
C ARG A 205 -5.59 11.74 8.23
N THR A 206 -6.31 12.80 8.56
CA THR A 206 -6.22 13.42 9.89
C THR A 206 -6.58 12.42 10.97
N ALA A 207 -5.94 12.54 12.14
CA ALA A 207 -6.18 11.63 13.24
C ALA A 207 -7.53 11.85 13.91
N ARG A 208 -8.06 13.09 13.87
CA ARG A 208 -9.39 13.46 14.37
C ARG A 208 -10.42 13.37 13.26
N GLU A 209 -11.59 12.80 13.55
CA GLU A 209 -12.73 12.85 12.63
C GLU A 209 -13.28 14.28 12.50
N ASN A 210 -13.74 14.65 11.32
CA ASN A 210 -14.35 15.94 11.04
C ASN A 210 -15.87 15.94 11.39
N ALA A 211 -16.49 17.11 11.35
CA ALA A 211 -17.91 17.28 11.69
C ALA A 211 -18.87 16.57 10.71
N ALA A 212 -18.41 16.20 9.52
CA ALA A 212 -19.20 15.51 8.50
C ALA A 212 -19.14 13.97 8.63
N GLY A 213 -18.52 13.45 9.69
CA GLY A 213 -18.37 12.01 9.89
C GLY A 213 -17.34 11.37 8.93
N GLY A 214 -16.35 12.13 8.50
CA GLY A 214 -15.19 11.64 7.74
C GLY A 214 -13.87 12.18 8.29
N THR A 215 -12.86 12.28 7.43
CA THR A 215 -11.54 12.82 7.78
C THR A 215 -10.98 13.70 6.68
N ASP A 216 -10.13 14.64 7.06
CA ASP A 216 -9.45 15.54 6.14
C ASP A 216 -8.08 14.96 5.74
N HIS A 217 -7.35 15.64 4.85
CA HIS A 217 -6.05 15.17 4.35
C HIS A 217 -4.99 15.18 5.46
N GLY A 218 -4.22 14.10 5.56
CA GLY A 218 -3.09 13.97 6.50
C GLY A 218 -1.83 13.45 5.81
N ALA A 219 -0.71 13.38 6.53
CA ALA A 219 0.59 13.08 5.92
C ALA A 219 0.88 11.59 5.72
N ALA A 220 0.50 10.73 6.67
CA ALA A 220 0.94 9.34 6.69
C ALA A 220 -0.21 8.32 6.63
N ALA A 221 -0.03 7.27 5.82
CA ALA A 221 -0.94 6.15 5.65
C ALA A 221 -0.29 4.81 6.07
N ALA A 222 -1.06 3.73 5.98
CA ALA A 222 -0.56 2.36 6.14
C ALA A 222 -0.71 1.58 4.81
N HIS A 223 0.29 0.77 4.50
CA HIS A 223 0.42 0.09 3.21
C HIS A 223 0.66 -1.41 3.39
N PHE A 224 0.08 -2.21 2.51
CA PHE A 224 0.25 -3.65 2.50
C PHE A 224 1.28 -4.08 1.46
N MET A 225 2.17 -4.97 1.88
CA MET A 225 3.14 -5.67 1.04
C MET A 225 2.86 -7.17 1.15
N MET A 226 2.53 -7.84 0.05
CA MET A 226 2.17 -9.26 0.07
C MET A 226 2.95 -10.06 -0.98
N GLY A 227 3.29 -11.30 -0.69
CA GLY A 227 3.97 -12.17 -1.65
C GLY A 227 4.59 -13.40 -1.00
N GLY A 228 4.85 -14.46 -1.76
CA GLY A 228 5.39 -15.71 -1.20
C GLY A 228 6.79 -15.58 -0.59
N ARG A 229 7.52 -14.51 -0.94
CA ARG A 229 8.82 -14.13 -0.37
C ARG A 229 8.74 -13.02 0.67
N VAL A 230 7.55 -12.49 0.96
CA VAL A 230 7.38 -11.47 2.00
C VAL A 230 7.55 -12.10 3.38
N ARG A 231 8.30 -11.40 4.24
CA ARG A 231 8.37 -11.63 5.67
C ARG A 231 7.22 -10.86 6.33
N GLY A 232 6.11 -11.54 6.56
CA GLY A 232 4.92 -10.91 7.15
C GLY A 232 5.15 -10.36 8.57
N GLY A 233 4.36 -9.38 8.96
CA GLY A 233 4.48 -8.67 10.24
C GLY A 233 4.12 -7.18 10.15
N LEU A 234 4.24 -6.48 11.30
CA LEU A 234 4.14 -5.03 11.38
C LEU A 234 5.51 -4.39 11.19
N PHE A 235 5.57 -3.35 10.37
CA PHE A 235 6.79 -2.60 10.04
C PHE A 235 6.51 -1.09 10.08
N GLY A 236 7.59 -0.30 10.04
CA GLY A 236 7.51 1.15 10.07
C GLY A 236 7.23 1.68 11.47
N MET A 237 6.56 2.83 11.53
CA MET A 237 6.27 3.53 12.78
C MET A 237 4.79 3.38 13.12
N PRO A 238 4.43 2.76 14.27
CA PRO A 238 3.05 2.75 14.75
C PRO A 238 2.53 4.18 14.96
N PRO A 239 1.21 4.42 14.79
CA PRO A 239 0.62 5.76 14.93
C PRO A 239 1.01 6.45 16.25
N GLN A 240 1.57 7.66 16.15
CA GLN A 240 1.94 8.51 17.28
C GLN A 240 0.84 9.55 17.53
N LEU A 241 -0.27 9.11 18.12
CA LEU A 241 -1.47 9.95 18.24
C LEU A 241 -1.27 11.14 19.23
N ASP A 242 -0.18 11.17 19.99
CA ASP A 242 0.20 12.19 20.99
C ASP A 242 1.12 13.26 20.39
N ARG A 243 1.55 13.06 19.14
CA ARG A 243 2.49 13.90 18.41
C ARG A 243 1.99 14.11 16.98
N LEU A 244 0.74 14.57 16.88
CA LEU A 244 0.16 14.93 15.58
C LEU A 244 0.93 16.10 14.97
N ASP A 245 0.95 16.16 13.64
CA ASP A 245 1.51 17.30 12.92
C ASP A 245 0.64 18.57 13.10
N ALA A 246 1.08 19.68 12.50
CA ALA A 246 0.37 20.97 12.59
C ALA A 246 -1.08 20.92 12.05
N ASP A 247 -1.39 19.93 11.24
CA ASP A 247 -2.69 19.74 10.59
C ASP A 247 -3.53 18.64 11.27
N GLY A 248 -3.04 18.09 12.38
CA GLY A 248 -3.69 16.99 13.08
C GLY A 248 -3.52 15.64 12.38
N GLY A 249 -2.63 15.53 11.41
CA GLY A 249 -2.24 14.29 10.74
C GLY A 249 -1.24 13.46 11.56
N LEU A 250 -1.07 12.21 11.15
CA LEU A 250 -0.02 11.35 11.69
C LEU A 250 1.35 11.80 11.15
N PRO A 251 2.38 11.89 12.01
CA PRO A 251 3.73 12.18 11.53
C PRO A 251 4.23 11.06 10.62
N VAL A 252 4.98 11.43 9.59
CA VAL A 252 5.64 10.49 8.68
C VAL A 252 6.79 9.81 9.43
N GLY A 253 6.78 8.48 9.49
CA GLY A 253 7.85 7.68 10.09
C GLY A 253 8.62 6.85 9.07
N VAL A 254 8.06 6.66 7.88
CA VAL A 254 8.66 5.94 6.77
C VAL A 254 8.48 6.76 5.50
N ASP A 255 9.59 7.18 4.91
CA ASP A 255 9.56 7.77 3.58
C ASP A 255 9.10 6.71 2.55
N PHE A 256 8.09 7.04 1.75
CA PHE A 256 7.50 6.09 0.80
C PHE A 256 8.49 5.54 -0.23
N ARG A 257 9.56 6.29 -0.56
CA ARG A 257 10.59 5.83 -1.51
C ARG A 257 11.35 4.63 -0.98
N ARG A 258 11.31 4.36 0.34
CA ARG A 258 11.79 3.10 0.93
C ARG A 258 10.95 1.90 0.49
N LEU A 259 9.65 2.06 0.25
CA LEU A 259 8.84 1.00 -0.37
C LEU A 259 9.35 0.68 -1.77
N TYR A 260 9.67 1.72 -2.55
CA TYR A 260 10.17 1.56 -3.93
C TYR A 260 11.57 0.96 -3.96
N ALA A 261 12.48 1.43 -3.10
CA ALA A 261 13.79 0.82 -2.94
C ALA A 261 13.69 -0.66 -2.57
N THR A 262 12.73 -1.03 -1.72
CA THR A 262 12.45 -2.44 -1.40
C THR A 262 11.97 -3.23 -2.60
N VAL A 263 11.07 -2.68 -3.41
CA VAL A 263 10.59 -3.33 -4.63
C VAL A 263 11.74 -3.51 -5.64
N LEU A 264 12.54 -2.48 -5.86
CA LEU A 264 13.68 -2.50 -6.78
C LEU A 264 14.73 -3.53 -6.35
N ASP A 265 15.06 -3.56 -5.05
CA ASP A 265 15.95 -4.56 -4.45
C ASP A 265 15.40 -5.98 -4.61
N ALA A 266 14.10 -6.19 -4.39
CA ALA A 266 13.44 -7.49 -4.55
C ALA A 266 13.52 -8.05 -5.98
N CYS A 267 13.47 -7.15 -6.95
CA CYS A 267 13.57 -7.46 -8.37
C CYS A 267 15.01 -7.78 -8.79
N GLY A 268 16.01 -7.23 -8.07
CA GLY A 268 17.42 -7.56 -8.21
C GLY A 268 18.04 -7.15 -9.55
N GLN A 269 17.51 -6.10 -10.19
CA GLN A 269 17.91 -5.73 -11.56
C GLN A 269 18.53 -4.33 -11.67
N VAL A 270 18.25 -3.43 -10.72
CA VAL A 270 18.64 -2.02 -10.84
C VAL A 270 19.07 -1.46 -9.50
N ASP A 271 20.14 -0.66 -9.52
CA ASP A 271 20.49 0.15 -8.36
C ASP A 271 19.36 1.14 -8.04
N SER A 272 18.79 1.04 -6.84
CA SER A 272 17.65 1.87 -6.45
C SER A 272 17.99 3.36 -6.43
N SER A 273 19.24 3.76 -6.10
CA SER A 273 19.61 5.16 -6.10
C SER A 273 19.61 5.79 -7.48
N SER A 274 19.98 5.03 -8.51
CA SER A 274 19.96 5.48 -9.91
C SER A 274 18.53 5.75 -10.40
N ILE A 275 17.53 5.03 -9.88
CA ILE A 275 16.12 5.22 -10.22
C ILE A 275 15.43 6.29 -9.37
N LEU A 276 15.76 6.35 -8.07
CA LEU A 276 15.10 7.24 -7.12
C LEU A 276 15.80 8.59 -6.96
N GLY A 277 16.96 8.78 -7.59
CA GLY A 277 17.77 9.99 -7.49
C GLY A 277 18.53 10.14 -6.15
N ALA A 278 18.28 9.25 -5.19
CA ALA A 278 18.95 9.21 -3.90
C ALA A 278 18.87 7.80 -3.29
N ARG A 279 19.73 7.53 -2.31
CA ARG A 279 19.73 6.25 -1.59
C ARG A 279 18.65 6.23 -0.51
N PHE A 280 17.76 5.24 -0.61
CA PHE A 280 16.76 4.94 0.41
C PHE A 280 16.96 3.51 0.91
N GLU A 281 17.14 3.33 2.23
CA GLU A 281 17.37 2.01 2.81
C GLU A 281 16.12 1.12 2.67
N PRO A 282 16.21 -0.03 1.96
CA PRO A 282 15.11 -0.97 1.82
C PRO A 282 14.54 -1.43 3.16
N LEU A 283 13.24 -1.68 3.19
CA LEU A 283 12.61 -2.29 4.34
C LEU A 283 12.96 -3.78 4.37
N ARG A 284 13.25 -4.29 5.57
CA ARG A 284 13.52 -5.72 5.80
C ARG A 284 12.21 -6.53 5.77
N ILE A 285 11.49 -6.53 4.65
CA ILE A 285 10.20 -7.21 4.50
C ILE A 285 10.26 -8.39 3.52
N LEU A 286 11.44 -8.71 3.00
CA LEU A 286 11.68 -9.90 2.19
C LEU A 286 12.38 -10.96 3.04
N ARG A 287 12.08 -12.23 2.76
CA ARG A 287 12.82 -13.37 3.30
C ARG A 287 14.15 -13.47 2.55
N VAL A 288 15.24 -13.47 3.29
CA VAL A 288 16.60 -13.76 2.79
C VAL A 288 16.74 -15.28 2.66
#